data_AF-A0A7C5LCX2-F1
#
_entry.id   AF-A0A7C5LCX2-F1
#
_cell.length_a   1.000
_cell.length_b   1.000
_cell.length_c   1.000
_cell.angle_alpha   90.00
_cell.angle_beta   90.00
_cell.angle_gamma   90.00
#
_symmetry.space_group_name_H-M   'P 1'
#
loop_
_entity.id
_entity.type
_entity.pdbx_description
1 polymer ?
#
loop_
_entity_poly.entity_id
_entity_poly.type
_entity_poly.pdbx_seq_one_letter_code
_entity_poly.pdbx_strand_id
1 'polypeptide(L)'
;EIHPGAEELCDGIDNDCDGVINEDKDRDGHFSFQICPEGDDCDDSNPLVYPMAPEPCDGIDNNCKDGTADEADTDGDGFIDSTCGGNDCDDENPNINPSTTEICNGKDDNCDGKVDETFECAQGVLYDCQTTCGTTGKSKCGQDCKRGVCQPPDEICNGIDDNCNGQADENLPCREGEPVSCETKCGSTGLGLCTPQCRPPGPDDCTPPSQEECNQKDDDCDGEIDEGFPCHPGEMTFCITTCNSYGTGKCTSDCNIPPPDSCEPPEEICFNGKDDNCDGDIDEFCF
;
A
#
# COMPACT_ATOMS: atom_id res chain seq x y z
N GLU A 1 40.07 37.80 -56.42
CA GLU A 1 41.29 38.64 -56.28
C GLU A 1 41.34 39.05 -54.82
N ILE A 2 42.50 39.00 -54.17
CA ILE A 2 42.60 39.32 -52.73
C ILE A 2 42.70 40.85 -52.56
N HIS A 3 41.65 41.49 -52.03
CA HIS A 3 41.60 42.93 -51.80
C HIS A 3 40.52 43.35 -50.78
N PRO A 4 40.69 44.49 -50.08
CA PRO A 4 39.65 45.12 -49.25
C PRO A 4 38.24 45.06 -49.85
N GLY A 5 37.33 44.36 -49.17
CA GLY A 5 35.92 44.20 -49.55
C GLY A 5 35.67 43.27 -50.75
N ALA A 6 36.57 42.33 -51.01
CA ALA A 6 36.29 41.17 -51.87
C ALA A 6 35.23 40.26 -51.23
N GLU A 7 34.60 39.39 -52.02
CA GLU A 7 33.83 38.27 -51.47
C GLU A 7 34.78 37.18 -51.01
N GLU A 8 34.46 36.55 -49.89
CA GLU A 8 35.25 35.49 -49.29
C GLU A 8 35.01 34.16 -50.00
N LEU A 9 36.10 33.44 -50.27
CA LEU A 9 36.14 32.19 -50.99
C LEU A 9 36.58 31.08 -50.04
N CYS A 10 36.11 29.86 -50.28
CA CYS A 10 36.45 28.70 -49.46
C CYS A 10 37.83 28.14 -49.81
N ASP A 11 38.85 28.98 -49.66
CA ASP A 11 40.26 28.67 -49.89
C ASP A 11 41.15 28.85 -48.66
N GLY A 12 40.57 29.19 -47.49
CA GLY A 12 41.28 29.34 -46.23
C GLY A 12 42.18 30.58 -46.21
N ILE A 13 41.84 31.57 -47.03
CA ILE A 13 42.55 32.83 -47.19
C ILE A 13 41.53 33.95 -46.97
N ASP A 14 41.91 34.91 -46.13
CA ASP A 14 41.21 36.20 -45.96
C ASP A 14 41.32 36.99 -47.29
N ASN A 15 40.33 36.82 -48.16
CA ASN A 15 40.26 37.38 -49.49
C ASN A 15 39.92 38.88 -49.44
N ASP A 16 39.20 39.32 -48.41
CA ASP A 16 38.78 40.70 -48.24
C ASP A 16 39.74 41.54 -47.37
N CYS A 17 40.78 40.92 -46.81
CA CYS A 17 41.82 41.53 -45.99
C CYS A 17 41.32 42.28 -44.74
N ASP A 18 40.16 41.92 -44.18
CA ASP A 18 39.63 42.54 -42.95
C ASP A 18 40.20 41.92 -41.66
N GLY A 19 40.96 40.83 -41.78
CA GLY A 19 41.61 40.12 -40.68
C GLY A 19 40.78 38.98 -40.09
N VAL A 20 39.64 38.61 -40.67
CA VAL A 20 38.89 37.39 -40.37
C VAL A 20 38.74 36.52 -41.61
N ILE A 21 39.09 35.24 -41.46
CA ILE A 21 38.71 34.15 -42.37
C ILE A 21 37.24 33.88 -42.03
N ASN A 22 36.30 34.46 -42.79
CA ASN A 22 34.87 34.48 -42.48
C ASN A 22 34.03 33.46 -43.27
N GLU A 23 34.69 32.42 -43.81
CA GLU A 23 34.06 31.24 -44.42
C GLU A 23 33.16 30.45 -43.45
N ASP A 24 33.36 30.66 -42.13
CA ASP A 24 32.50 30.30 -41.00
C ASP A 24 32.14 31.63 -40.29
N LYS A 25 30.99 32.20 -40.65
CA LYS A 25 30.66 33.59 -40.31
C LYS A 25 30.13 33.75 -38.90
N ASP A 26 29.44 32.74 -38.36
CA ASP A 26 28.92 32.76 -36.99
C ASP A 26 29.78 32.01 -35.97
N ARG A 27 30.80 31.27 -36.43
CA ARG A 27 31.87 30.65 -35.66
C ARG A 27 31.43 29.44 -34.84
N ASP A 28 30.50 28.65 -35.36
CA ASP A 28 30.10 27.38 -34.76
C ASP A 28 30.98 26.19 -35.21
N GLY A 29 31.85 26.41 -36.20
CA GLY A 29 32.76 25.41 -36.75
C GLY A 29 32.23 24.68 -37.98
N HIS A 30 31.09 25.09 -38.51
CA HIS A 30 30.52 24.65 -39.78
C HIS A 30 30.65 25.76 -40.83
N PHE A 31 30.75 25.37 -42.11
CA PHE A 31 30.94 26.34 -43.21
C PHE A 31 29.65 26.48 -44.02
N SER A 32 29.37 27.69 -44.52
CA SER A 32 28.20 27.97 -45.35
C SER A 32 28.01 27.00 -46.52
N PHE A 33 26.86 26.32 -46.56
CA PHE A 33 26.45 25.46 -47.69
C PHE A 33 26.28 26.25 -49.00
N GLN A 34 25.94 27.55 -48.93
CA GLN A 34 25.69 28.38 -50.11
C GLN A 34 26.97 28.90 -50.77
N ILE A 35 28.03 29.11 -49.97
CA ILE A 35 29.29 29.71 -50.42
C ILE A 35 30.36 28.63 -50.65
N CYS A 36 30.36 27.57 -49.82
CA CYS A 36 31.35 26.51 -49.85
C CYS A 36 30.81 25.21 -50.45
N PRO A 37 31.46 24.63 -51.50
CA PRO A 37 31.08 23.32 -52.03
C PRO A 37 31.20 22.16 -51.03
N GLU A 38 31.96 22.35 -49.96
CA GLU A 38 32.14 21.39 -48.84
C GLU A 38 31.49 21.89 -47.54
N GLY A 39 30.75 23.01 -47.58
CA GLY A 39 30.03 23.53 -46.43
C GLY A 39 28.77 22.70 -46.15
N ASP A 40 28.40 22.64 -44.88
CA ASP A 40 27.30 21.83 -44.36
C ASP A 40 26.28 22.65 -43.54
N ASP A 41 26.54 23.94 -43.31
CA ASP A 41 25.67 24.86 -42.58
C ASP A 41 24.62 25.53 -43.49
N CYS A 42 23.36 25.42 -43.11
CA CYS A 42 22.21 25.99 -43.81
C CYS A 42 21.87 27.44 -43.40
N ASP A 43 22.35 27.95 -42.26
CA ASP A 43 22.28 29.36 -41.85
C ASP A 43 23.57 29.81 -41.15
N ASP A 44 24.58 30.11 -41.97
CA ASP A 44 25.90 30.71 -41.64
C ASP A 44 25.81 32.16 -41.09
N SER A 45 24.72 32.49 -40.44
CA SER A 45 24.58 33.68 -39.63
C SER A 45 24.08 33.40 -38.21
N ASN A 46 23.78 32.14 -37.91
CA ASN A 46 23.20 31.68 -36.67
C ASN A 46 23.97 30.46 -36.12
N PRO A 47 24.79 30.62 -35.07
CA PRO A 47 25.67 29.57 -34.55
C PRO A 47 24.92 28.46 -33.78
N LEU A 48 23.59 28.45 -33.87
CA LEU A 48 22.69 27.41 -33.36
C LEU A 48 22.09 26.58 -34.50
N VAL A 49 22.41 26.88 -35.76
CA VAL A 49 21.92 26.20 -36.94
C VAL A 49 23.13 25.54 -37.60
N TYR A 50 23.24 24.23 -37.49
CA TYR A 50 24.33 23.46 -38.06
C TYR A 50 23.95 21.97 -38.11
N PRO A 51 24.63 21.15 -38.93
CA PRO A 51 24.40 19.72 -38.96
C PRO A 51 24.42 19.05 -37.59
N MET A 52 23.33 18.36 -37.26
CA MET A 52 23.12 17.68 -35.97
C MET A 52 23.00 18.63 -34.76
N ALA A 53 22.72 19.93 -34.95
CA ALA A 53 22.37 20.82 -33.85
C ALA A 53 21.12 20.33 -33.11
N PRO A 54 20.97 20.64 -31.82
CA PRO A 54 19.70 20.47 -31.12
C PRO A 54 18.60 21.29 -31.76
N GLU A 55 17.39 20.75 -31.70
CA GLU A 55 16.20 21.26 -32.37
C GLU A 55 15.22 21.84 -31.35
N PRO A 56 15.36 23.11 -30.96
CA PRO A 56 14.34 23.82 -30.19
C PRO A 56 13.10 24.05 -31.04
N CYS A 57 11.91 24.05 -30.43
CA CYS A 57 10.65 24.41 -31.08
C CYS A 57 10.57 25.92 -31.43
N ASP A 58 11.49 26.45 -32.23
CA ASP A 58 11.55 27.86 -32.63
C ASP A 58 11.20 28.08 -34.10
N GLY A 59 10.94 27.00 -34.84
CA GLY A 59 10.49 27.01 -36.24
C GLY A 59 11.61 27.29 -37.23
N ILE A 60 12.85 26.99 -36.86
CA ILE A 60 14.05 27.06 -37.68
C ILE A 60 14.60 25.64 -37.83
N ASP A 61 14.91 25.23 -39.07
CA ASP A 61 15.71 24.02 -39.34
C ASP A 61 17.10 24.17 -38.70
N ASN A 62 17.24 23.75 -37.44
CA ASN A 62 18.49 23.88 -36.70
C ASN A 62 19.50 22.82 -37.12
N ASN A 63 19.05 21.63 -37.54
CA ASN A 63 19.93 20.49 -37.78
C ASN A 63 20.40 20.37 -39.26
N CYS A 64 19.90 21.24 -40.15
CA CYS A 64 20.19 21.31 -41.59
C CYS A 64 19.95 19.99 -42.36
N LYS A 65 19.03 19.14 -41.91
CA LYS A 65 18.84 17.78 -42.44
C LYS A 65 18.05 17.74 -43.74
N ASP A 66 17.00 18.56 -43.87
CA ASP A 66 16.12 18.53 -45.03
C ASP A 66 15.55 19.89 -45.49
N GLY A 67 15.94 20.99 -44.84
CA GLY A 67 15.47 22.33 -45.17
C GLY A 67 14.07 22.63 -44.63
N THR A 68 13.55 21.79 -43.73
CA THR A 68 12.28 22.00 -43.04
C THR A 68 12.52 22.06 -41.54
N ALA A 69 11.70 22.87 -40.88
CA ALA A 69 11.64 22.92 -39.44
C ALA A 69 10.96 21.63 -38.93
N ASP A 70 11.71 20.52 -38.86
CA ASP A 70 11.23 19.18 -38.45
C ASP A 70 11.36 18.94 -36.94
N GLU A 71 11.77 19.97 -36.18
CA GLU A 71 12.03 19.99 -34.73
C GLU A 71 10.83 19.60 -33.85
N ALA A 72 9.67 19.42 -34.46
CA ALA A 72 8.42 19.22 -33.76
C ALA A 72 7.47 18.23 -34.46
N ASP A 73 7.94 17.44 -35.42
CA ASP A 73 7.17 16.35 -36.07
C ASP A 73 8.07 15.11 -36.20
N THR A 74 8.41 14.50 -35.06
CA THR A 74 9.44 13.45 -34.99
C THR A 74 9.06 12.20 -35.77
N ASP A 75 7.77 11.88 -35.87
CA ASP A 75 7.26 10.72 -36.57
C ASP A 75 6.86 10.97 -38.04
N GLY A 76 6.81 12.24 -38.47
CA GLY A 76 6.64 12.67 -39.85
C GLY A 76 5.22 12.52 -40.37
N ASP A 77 4.21 12.57 -39.51
CA ASP A 77 2.80 12.48 -39.90
C ASP A 77 2.18 13.83 -40.28
N GLY A 78 2.93 14.92 -40.12
CA GLY A 78 2.55 16.28 -40.47
C GLY A 78 1.86 17.04 -39.34
N PHE A 79 1.80 16.49 -38.13
CA PHE A 79 1.32 17.17 -36.93
C PHE A 79 2.49 17.56 -36.04
N ILE A 80 2.33 18.70 -35.36
CA ILE A 80 3.38 19.27 -34.53
C ILE A 80 3.16 18.85 -33.07
N ASP A 81 4.20 18.42 -32.38
CA ASP A 81 4.21 18.10 -30.95
C ASP A 81 3.52 19.16 -30.10
N SER A 82 2.67 18.71 -29.18
CA SER A 82 1.89 19.59 -28.29
C SER A 82 2.76 20.45 -27.37
N THR A 83 3.96 20.02 -26.99
CA THR A 83 4.91 20.81 -26.20
C THR A 83 5.57 21.92 -27.02
N CYS A 84 5.67 21.73 -28.33
CA CYS A 84 6.05 22.74 -29.31
C CYS A 84 4.90 23.67 -29.74
N GLY A 85 3.73 23.56 -29.10
CA GLY A 85 2.56 24.40 -29.38
C GLY A 85 1.73 23.93 -30.58
N GLY A 86 2.01 22.73 -31.09
CA GLY A 86 1.14 22.03 -32.00
C GLY A 86 0.00 21.31 -31.27
N ASN A 87 -0.55 20.27 -31.90
CA ASN A 87 -1.69 19.51 -31.40
C ASN A 87 -1.49 17.99 -31.45
N ASP A 88 -0.27 17.53 -31.74
CA ASP A 88 0.11 16.13 -31.59
C ASP A 88 0.33 15.77 -30.12
N CYS A 89 -0.31 14.70 -29.67
CA CYS A 89 -0.24 14.23 -28.30
C CYS A 89 0.75 13.07 -28.09
N ASP A 90 1.30 12.48 -29.16
CA ASP A 90 2.32 11.42 -29.14
C ASP A 90 3.20 11.52 -30.41
N ASP A 91 4.07 12.54 -30.45
CA ASP A 91 4.97 12.88 -31.58
C ASP A 91 5.96 11.79 -31.99
N GLU A 92 6.04 10.69 -31.24
CA GLU A 92 6.84 9.51 -31.59
C GLU A 92 6.03 8.45 -32.36
N ASN A 93 4.73 8.67 -32.61
CA ASN A 93 3.81 7.67 -33.16
C ASN A 93 2.83 8.26 -34.20
N PRO A 94 3.04 7.98 -35.50
CA PRO A 94 2.33 8.64 -36.60
C PRO A 94 0.87 8.16 -36.76
N ASN A 95 0.40 7.33 -35.83
CA ASN A 95 -0.98 6.87 -35.74
C ASN A 95 -1.69 7.45 -34.52
N ILE A 96 -1.13 8.46 -33.84
CA ILE A 96 -1.78 9.17 -32.75
C ILE A 96 -1.61 10.65 -33.05
N ASN A 97 -2.64 11.25 -33.65
CA ASN A 97 -2.61 12.63 -34.09
C ASN A 97 -4.03 13.16 -34.32
N PRO A 98 -4.23 14.48 -34.39
CA PRO A 98 -5.53 15.14 -34.58
C PRO A 98 -6.43 14.66 -35.73
N SER A 99 -5.88 13.96 -36.73
CA SER A 99 -6.65 13.42 -37.86
C SER A 99 -6.95 11.94 -37.77
N THR A 100 -6.38 11.25 -36.79
CA THR A 100 -6.58 9.82 -36.59
C THR A 100 -8.01 9.53 -36.12
N THR A 101 -8.52 8.36 -36.50
CA THR A 101 -9.78 7.85 -35.97
C THR A 101 -9.51 7.00 -34.74
N GLU A 102 -10.20 7.29 -33.65
CA GLU A 102 -10.19 6.49 -32.42
C GLU A 102 -10.32 5.00 -32.68
N ILE A 103 -9.42 4.22 -32.09
CA ILE A 103 -9.56 2.78 -31.98
C ILE A 103 -9.65 2.39 -30.51
N CYS A 104 -10.37 1.31 -30.21
CA CYS A 104 -10.50 0.84 -28.84
C CYS A 104 -9.15 0.30 -28.31
N ASN A 105 -8.36 1.17 -27.70
CA ASN A 105 -7.03 0.84 -27.18
C ASN A 105 -6.74 1.53 -25.82
N GLY A 106 -7.62 2.42 -25.35
CA GLY A 106 -7.44 3.16 -24.11
C GLY A 106 -6.49 4.35 -24.22
N LYS A 107 -6.22 4.82 -25.43
CA LYS A 107 -5.49 6.06 -25.74
C LYS A 107 -6.45 7.05 -26.41
N ASP A 108 -6.04 8.30 -26.42
CA ASP A 108 -6.66 9.38 -27.21
C ASP A 108 -5.88 9.41 -28.53
N ASP A 109 -6.33 8.65 -29.52
CA ASP A 109 -5.62 8.51 -30.79
C ASP A 109 -5.78 9.77 -31.65
N ASN A 110 -6.87 10.53 -31.46
CA ASN A 110 -7.19 11.73 -32.21
C ASN A 110 -6.83 13.04 -31.50
N CYS A 111 -6.14 12.96 -30.37
CA CYS A 111 -5.68 14.09 -29.55
C CYS A 111 -6.78 15.14 -29.24
N ASP A 112 -8.04 14.73 -29.09
CA ASP A 112 -9.17 15.63 -28.80
C ASP A 112 -9.42 15.85 -27.30
N GLY A 113 -8.63 15.18 -26.46
CA GLY A 113 -8.71 15.18 -25.01
C GLY A 113 -9.67 14.13 -24.45
N LYS A 114 -10.19 13.22 -25.27
CA LYS A 114 -11.06 12.12 -24.85
C LYS A 114 -10.50 10.80 -25.38
N VAL A 115 -10.75 9.74 -24.61
CA VAL A 115 -10.24 8.40 -24.87
C VAL A 115 -11.38 7.52 -25.34
N ASP A 116 -11.23 6.87 -26.49
CA ASP A 116 -12.19 5.97 -27.11
C ASP A 116 -13.63 6.55 -27.19
N GLU A 117 -13.81 7.85 -27.44
CA GLU A 117 -15.11 8.53 -27.33
C GLU A 117 -16.12 8.17 -28.43
N THR A 118 -15.68 7.47 -29.47
CA THR A 118 -16.56 6.92 -30.52
C THR A 118 -17.17 5.56 -30.12
N PHE A 119 -16.76 5.00 -28.99
CA PHE A 119 -17.23 3.72 -28.46
C PHE A 119 -18.23 3.87 -27.28
N GLU A 120 -18.75 2.75 -26.78
CA GLU A 120 -19.72 2.77 -25.67
C GLU A 120 -19.08 3.25 -24.35
N CYS A 121 -17.79 2.96 -24.16
CA CYS A 121 -16.99 3.38 -23.03
C CYS A 121 -15.49 3.36 -23.36
N ALA A 122 -14.70 4.08 -22.56
CA ALA A 122 -13.25 4.10 -22.65
C ALA A 122 -12.62 2.86 -22.02
N GLN A 123 -11.72 2.19 -22.74
CA GLN A 123 -11.11 0.94 -22.34
C GLN A 123 -10.48 1.05 -20.94
N GLY A 124 -10.83 0.12 -20.07
CA GLY A 124 -10.29 0.06 -18.71
C GLY A 124 -10.90 1.05 -17.71
N VAL A 125 -11.71 2.01 -18.16
CA VAL A 125 -12.42 2.94 -17.27
C VAL A 125 -13.54 2.20 -16.52
N LEU A 126 -13.72 2.58 -15.25
CA LEU A 126 -14.78 2.05 -14.38
C LEU A 126 -15.99 2.98 -14.38
N TYR A 127 -17.18 2.38 -14.47
CA TYR A 127 -18.46 3.08 -14.47
C TYR A 127 -19.36 2.53 -13.37
N ASP A 128 -20.18 3.40 -12.80
CA ASP A 128 -21.23 2.97 -11.88
C ASP A 128 -22.31 2.19 -12.64
N CYS A 129 -22.75 1.10 -12.03
CA CYS A 129 -23.83 0.27 -12.54
C CYS A 129 -24.74 -0.16 -11.40
N GLN A 130 -26.00 -0.45 -11.72
CA GLN A 130 -26.94 -1.02 -10.76
C GLN A 130 -26.79 -2.54 -10.80
N THR A 131 -26.59 -3.13 -9.63
CA THR A 131 -26.52 -4.58 -9.45
C THR A 131 -27.91 -5.21 -9.49
N THR A 132 -27.97 -6.54 -9.46
CA THR A 132 -29.25 -7.27 -9.48
C THR A 132 -30.08 -7.08 -8.20
N CYS A 133 -29.42 -6.75 -7.08
CA CYS A 133 -30.05 -6.50 -5.79
C CYS A 133 -30.31 -5.00 -5.52
N GLY A 134 -29.95 -4.11 -6.45
CA GLY A 134 -30.23 -2.67 -6.36
C GLY A 134 -29.14 -1.84 -5.68
N THR A 135 -27.97 -2.42 -5.45
CA THR A 135 -26.78 -1.72 -4.96
C THR A 135 -26.00 -1.09 -6.13
N THR A 136 -25.13 -0.12 -5.84
CA THR A 136 -24.28 0.52 -6.85
C THR A 136 -22.95 -0.22 -6.94
N GLY A 137 -22.76 -0.98 -8.02
CA GLY A 137 -21.52 -1.67 -8.34
C GLY A 137 -20.65 -0.90 -9.33
N LYS A 138 -19.55 -1.54 -9.75
CA LYS A 138 -18.63 -1.02 -10.77
C LYS A 138 -18.59 -1.98 -11.97
N SER A 139 -18.70 -1.43 -13.17
CA SER A 139 -18.46 -2.15 -14.42
C SER A 139 -17.20 -1.59 -15.08
N LYS A 140 -16.27 -2.48 -15.43
CA LYS A 140 -15.06 -2.12 -16.17
C LYS A 140 -15.34 -2.21 -17.67
N CYS A 141 -14.94 -1.19 -18.42
CA CYS A 141 -14.97 -1.25 -19.87
C CYS A 141 -13.96 -2.30 -20.37
N GLY A 142 -14.43 -3.21 -21.21
CA GLY A 142 -13.63 -4.30 -21.77
C GLY A 142 -12.67 -3.83 -22.86
N GLN A 143 -11.90 -4.77 -23.40
CA GLN A 143 -11.02 -4.55 -24.57
C GLN A 143 -11.80 -4.33 -25.88
N ASP A 144 -13.11 -4.60 -25.89
CA ASP A 144 -13.98 -4.31 -27.02
C ASP A 144 -14.76 -2.99 -26.86
N CYS A 145 -14.33 -2.15 -25.90
CA CYS A 145 -14.95 -0.88 -25.53
C CYS A 145 -16.46 -0.98 -25.28
N LYS A 146 -16.86 -2.12 -24.69
CA LYS A 146 -18.20 -2.36 -24.17
C LYS A 146 -18.15 -2.48 -22.67
N ARG A 147 -19.27 -2.11 -22.04
CA ARG A 147 -19.41 -2.27 -20.60
C ARG A 147 -19.39 -3.75 -20.25
N GLY A 148 -18.49 -4.10 -19.35
CA GLY A 148 -18.46 -5.43 -18.77
C GLY A 148 -19.67 -5.71 -17.88
N VAL A 149 -19.68 -6.91 -17.31
CA VAL A 149 -20.66 -7.27 -16.28
C VAL A 149 -20.50 -6.35 -15.06
N CYS A 150 -21.62 -5.91 -14.50
CA CYS A 150 -21.61 -5.13 -13.26
C CYS A 150 -21.07 -6.00 -12.12
N GLN A 151 -19.95 -5.58 -11.52
CA GLN A 151 -19.42 -6.22 -10.33
C GLN A 151 -20.01 -5.52 -9.11
N PRO A 152 -20.67 -6.27 -8.22
CA PRO A 152 -21.26 -5.68 -7.03
C PRO A 152 -20.14 -5.27 -6.04
N PRO A 153 -20.38 -4.27 -5.18
CA PRO A 153 -19.41 -3.81 -4.19
C PRO A 153 -19.16 -4.86 -3.10
N ASP A 154 -18.13 -4.66 -2.28
CA ASP A 154 -17.92 -5.43 -1.05
C ASP A 154 -18.98 -5.08 0.00
N GLU A 155 -19.23 -6.01 0.94
CA GLU A 155 -20.15 -5.80 2.05
C GLU A 155 -19.74 -4.62 2.93
N ILE A 156 -20.72 -3.81 3.31
CA ILE A 156 -20.58 -2.81 4.36
C ILE A 156 -21.63 -3.07 5.43
N CYS A 157 -21.34 -2.70 6.68
CA CYS A 157 -22.25 -2.94 7.79
C CYS A 157 -23.51 -2.05 7.70
N ASN A 158 -24.54 -2.54 7.02
CA ASN A 158 -25.78 -1.79 6.79
C ASN A 158 -27.05 -2.68 6.79
N GLY A 159 -26.91 -4.00 6.96
CA GLY A 159 -28.04 -4.94 6.95
C GLY A 159 -28.59 -5.25 5.55
N ILE A 160 -27.87 -4.87 4.50
CA ILE A 160 -28.20 -5.10 3.09
C ILE A 160 -27.16 -6.05 2.51
N ASP A 161 -27.58 -6.89 1.57
CA ASP A 161 -26.69 -7.72 0.75
C ASP A 161 -26.08 -6.82 -0.34
N ASP A 162 -24.95 -6.18 -0.04
CA ASP A 162 -24.32 -5.22 -0.95
C ASP A 162 -23.68 -5.92 -2.17
N ASN A 163 -23.15 -7.12 -1.96
CA ASN A 163 -22.45 -7.91 -2.97
C ASN A 163 -23.38 -8.86 -3.76
N CYS A 164 -24.68 -8.86 -3.46
CA CYS A 164 -25.73 -9.68 -4.06
C CYS A 164 -25.49 -11.21 -4.03
N ASN A 165 -24.86 -11.75 -2.98
CA ASN A 165 -24.62 -13.20 -2.87
C ASN A 165 -25.70 -13.96 -2.08
N GLY A 166 -26.72 -13.25 -1.57
CA GLY A 166 -27.82 -13.79 -0.79
C GLY A 166 -27.60 -13.78 0.72
N GLN A 167 -26.53 -13.17 1.19
CA GLN A 167 -26.25 -12.92 2.61
C GLN A 167 -26.02 -11.43 2.80
N ALA A 168 -26.35 -10.90 3.98
CA ALA A 168 -26.07 -9.53 4.34
C ALA A 168 -24.95 -9.51 5.37
N ASP A 169 -24.06 -8.52 5.26
CA ASP A 169 -22.99 -8.24 6.20
C ASP A 169 -22.02 -9.43 6.44
N GLU A 170 -21.87 -10.34 5.46
CA GLU A 170 -20.89 -11.43 5.55
C GLU A 170 -19.47 -10.97 5.22
N ASN A 171 -18.48 -11.79 5.59
CA ASN A 171 -17.05 -11.43 5.52
C ASN A 171 -16.66 -10.17 6.32
N LEU A 172 -17.57 -9.60 7.11
CA LEU A 172 -17.27 -8.64 8.17
C LEU A 172 -16.83 -9.38 9.45
N PRO A 173 -16.14 -8.69 10.39
CA PRO A 173 -15.67 -9.31 11.62
C PRO A 173 -16.76 -10.03 12.44
N CYS A 174 -17.98 -9.50 12.44
CA CYS A 174 -19.16 -10.08 13.07
C CYS A 174 -20.43 -9.36 12.61
N ARG A 175 -21.61 -9.97 12.81
CA ARG A 175 -22.90 -9.32 12.52
C ARG A 175 -23.42 -8.55 13.72
N GLU A 176 -24.11 -7.43 13.49
CA GLU A 176 -24.70 -6.62 14.58
C GLU A 176 -25.51 -7.50 15.56
N GLY A 177 -25.17 -7.41 16.85
CA GLY A 177 -25.85 -8.17 17.91
C GLY A 177 -25.49 -9.66 17.99
N GLU A 178 -24.57 -10.14 17.15
CA GLU A 178 -24.02 -11.50 17.27
C GLU A 178 -23.14 -11.62 18.51
N PRO A 179 -23.27 -12.71 19.30
CA PRO A 179 -22.38 -12.97 20.42
C PRO A 179 -20.99 -13.38 19.91
N VAL A 180 -19.98 -12.61 20.30
CA VAL A 180 -18.59 -12.83 19.90
C VAL A 180 -17.67 -12.82 21.11
N SER A 181 -16.58 -13.59 21.02
CA SER A 181 -15.50 -13.52 22.00
C SER A 181 -14.80 -12.17 21.91
N CYS A 182 -14.52 -11.58 23.06
CA CYS A 182 -13.82 -10.30 23.17
C CYS A 182 -12.80 -10.34 24.31
N GLU A 183 -11.85 -9.41 24.29
CA GLU A 183 -10.89 -9.23 25.38
C GLU A 183 -11.49 -8.27 26.42
N THR A 184 -11.54 -8.71 27.68
CA THR A 184 -12.04 -7.92 28.80
C THR A 184 -11.01 -6.88 29.25
N LYS A 185 -11.41 -5.97 30.15
CA LYS A 185 -10.47 -5.01 30.77
C LYS A 185 -9.32 -5.66 31.55
N CYS A 186 -9.57 -6.84 32.10
CA CYS A 186 -8.58 -7.62 32.84
C CYS A 186 -7.71 -8.53 31.93
N GLY A 187 -8.00 -8.58 30.62
CA GLY A 187 -7.23 -9.35 29.64
C GLY A 187 -7.66 -10.82 29.55
N SER A 188 -8.78 -11.18 30.17
CA SER A 188 -9.45 -12.48 30.02
C SER A 188 -10.32 -12.50 28.76
N THR A 189 -10.71 -13.70 28.31
CA THR A 189 -11.64 -13.84 27.18
C THR A 189 -13.07 -13.81 27.69
N GLY A 190 -13.80 -12.75 27.37
CA GLY A 190 -15.20 -12.58 27.70
C GLY A 190 -16.12 -12.80 26.50
N LEU A 191 -17.41 -12.56 26.73
CA LEU A 191 -18.43 -12.55 25.69
C LEU A 191 -19.08 -11.17 25.60
N GLY A 192 -19.24 -10.67 24.39
CA GLY A 192 -19.95 -9.42 24.14
C GLY A 192 -20.71 -9.45 22.84
N LEU A 193 -21.47 -8.40 22.58
CA LEU A 193 -22.25 -8.27 21.36
C LEU A 193 -21.50 -7.43 20.34
N CYS A 194 -21.50 -7.89 19.10
CA CYS A 194 -20.97 -7.12 17.99
C CYS A 194 -21.69 -5.77 17.88
N THR A 195 -20.92 -4.71 17.66
CA THR A 195 -21.43 -3.34 17.55
C THR A 195 -22.21 -3.12 16.24
N PRO A 196 -23.02 -2.05 16.13
CA PRO A 196 -23.68 -1.66 14.87
C PRO A 196 -22.72 -1.29 13.73
N GLN A 197 -21.41 -1.31 13.97
CA GLN A 197 -20.37 -1.11 12.97
C GLN A 197 -19.73 -2.44 12.52
N CYS A 198 -20.36 -3.57 12.87
CA CYS A 198 -19.89 -4.92 12.57
C CYS A 198 -18.46 -5.16 13.09
N ARG A 199 -18.18 -4.61 14.27
CA ARG A 199 -16.90 -4.73 14.97
C ARG A 199 -17.10 -5.40 16.32
N PRO A 200 -16.13 -6.22 16.77
CA PRO A 200 -16.14 -6.75 18.13
C PRO A 200 -16.27 -5.61 19.16
N PRO A 201 -16.95 -5.87 20.29
CA PRO A 201 -17.08 -4.88 21.35
C PRO A 201 -15.70 -4.53 21.92
N GLY A 202 -15.59 -3.30 22.44
CA GLY A 202 -14.41 -2.90 23.20
C GLY A 202 -14.36 -3.56 24.58
N PRO A 203 -13.23 -3.43 25.31
CA PRO A 203 -13.06 -4.04 26.63
C PRO A 203 -14.12 -3.64 27.66
N ASP A 204 -14.70 -2.45 27.51
CA ASP A 204 -15.74 -1.89 28.39
C ASP A 204 -17.10 -2.56 28.22
N ASP A 205 -17.41 -3.05 27.02
CA ASP A 205 -18.69 -3.68 26.66
C ASP A 205 -18.57 -5.22 26.61
N CYS A 206 -17.39 -5.75 26.94
CA CYS A 206 -17.12 -7.17 27.02
C CYS A 206 -17.48 -7.70 28.41
N THR A 207 -18.39 -8.66 28.51
CA THR A 207 -18.75 -9.27 29.79
C THR A 207 -17.72 -10.35 30.13
N PRO A 208 -17.02 -10.25 31.27
CA PRO A 208 -16.03 -11.24 31.67
C PRO A 208 -16.69 -12.60 32.00
N PRO A 209 -15.90 -13.69 32.01
CA PRO A 209 -16.36 -14.97 32.56
C PRO A 209 -16.84 -14.79 34.01
N SER A 210 -17.71 -15.68 34.48
CA SER A 210 -18.26 -15.61 35.85
C SER A 210 -17.50 -16.47 36.86
N GLN A 211 -16.34 -16.99 36.48
CA GLN A 211 -15.52 -17.88 37.29
C GLN A 211 -14.05 -17.59 36.99
N GLU A 212 -13.25 -17.55 38.05
CA GLU A 212 -11.81 -17.49 37.96
C GLU A 212 -11.19 -18.76 37.42
N GLU A 213 -10.10 -18.61 36.66
CA GLU A 213 -9.15 -19.68 36.44
C GLU A 213 -7.98 -19.50 37.39
N CYS A 214 -7.44 -20.60 37.94
CA CYS A 214 -6.23 -20.53 38.76
C CYS A 214 -5.01 -20.15 37.91
N ASN A 215 -4.77 -18.86 37.73
CA ASN A 215 -3.72 -18.35 36.85
C ASN A 215 -3.04 -17.07 37.40
N GLN A 216 -3.36 -16.65 38.63
CA GLN A 216 -2.85 -15.44 39.29
C GLN A 216 -3.24 -14.15 38.56
N LYS A 217 -4.35 -14.16 37.85
CA LYS A 217 -5.01 -12.98 37.29
C LYS A 217 -6.43 -12.94 37.83
N ASP A 218 -7.02 -11.77 37.68
CA ASP A 218 -8.43 -11.49 37.93
C ASP A 218 -9.15 -11.75 36.60
N ASP A 219 -9.69 -12.95 36.40
CA ASP A 219 -10.30 -13.34 35.12
C ASP A 219 -11.74 -12.85 34.99
N ASP A 220 -12.47 -12.74 36.10
CA ASP A 220 -13.85 -12.28 36.18
C ASP A 220 -13.99 -10.76 36.36
N CYS A 221 -12.86 -10.07 36.49
CA CYS A 221 -12.72 -8.62 36.66
C CYS A 221 -13.45 -8.07 37.92
N ASP A 222 -13.62 -8.85 38.99
CA ASP A 222 -14.27 -8.40 40.23
C ASP A 222 -13.33 -7.63 41.20
N GLY A 223 -12.02 -7.70 40.95
CA GLY A 223 -10.96 -7.02 41.68
C GLY A 223 -10.25 -7.88 42.72
N GLU A 224 -10.66 -9.12 42.93
CA GLU A 224 -9.91 -10.16 43.63
C GLU A 224 -9.18 -11.05 42.60
N ILE A 225 -8.24 -11.88 43.05
CA ILE A 225 -7.45 -12.75 42.17
C ILE A 225 -7.67 -14.19 42.62
N ASP A 226 -8.00 -15.10 41.71
CA ASP A 226 -8.22 -16.53 41.99
C ASP A 226 -9.15 -16.78 43.21
N GLU A 227 -10.24 -16.04 43.39
CA GLU A 227 -11.21 -16.30 44.46
C GLU A 227 -12.07 -17.55 44.16
N GLY A 228 -12.69 -18.10 45.21
CA GLY A 228 -13.41 -19.38 45.12
C GLY A 228 -12.51 -20.62 45.09
N PHE A 229 -11.17 -20.46 45.05
CA PHE A 229 -10.21 -21.54 45.24
C PHE A 229 -9.80 -21.74 46.72
N PRO A 230 -9.35 -22.96 47.11
CA PRO A 230 -8.87 -23.23 48.47
C PRO A 230 -7.65 -22.42 48.93
N CYS A 231 -6.76 -22.03 48.02
CA CYS A 231 -5.53 -21.27 48.28
C CYS A 231 -4.92 -20.73 46.98
N HIS A 232 -4.04 -19.72 47.07
CA HIS A 232 -3.32 -19.19 45.90
C HIS A 232 -2.02 -19.96 45.61
N PRO A 233 -1.57 -20.07 44.34
CA PRO A 233 -0.39 -20.85 43.98
C PRO A 233 0.87 -20.47 44.78
N GLY A 234 1.47 -21.44 45.47
CA GLY A 234 2.67 -21.23 46.27
C GLY A 234 2.45 -20.55 47.63
N GLU A 235 1.23 -20.14 47.95
CA GLU A 235 0.85 -19.65 49.28
C GLU A 235 0.97 -20.77 50.32
N MET A 236 1.36 -20.41 51.56
CA MET A 236 1.38 -21.34 52.67
C MET A 236 -0.04 -21.58 53.19
N THR A 237 -0.50 -22.82 53.14
CA THR A 237 -1.81 -23.23 53.63
C THR A 237 -1.71 -24.40 54.61
N PHE A 238 -2.80 -24.66 55.33
CA PHE A 238 -2.92 -25.84 56.18
C PHE A 238 -3.25 -27.06 55.33
N CYS A 239 -2.65 -28.20 55.66
CA CYS A 239 -2.91 -29.45 54.96
C CYS A 239 -2.82 -30.65 55.91
N ILE A 240 -3.25 -31.81 55.45
CA ILE A 240 -3.24 -33.05 56.23
C ILE A 240 -2.03 -33.88 55.81
N THR A 241 -1.18 -34.22 56.77
CA THR A 241 0.06 -35.00 56.56
C THR A 241 -0.23 -36.49 56.33
N THR A 242 0.80 -37.26 55.97
CA THR A 242 0.70 -38.72 55.73
C THR A 242 0.27 -39.49 56.97
N CYS A 243 0.57 -39.00 58.18
CA CYS A 243 0.13 -39.55 59.46
C CYS A 243 -1.23 -39.00 59.95
N ASN A 244 -1.95 -38.26 59.10
CA ASN A 244 -3.25 -37.64 59.41
C ASN A 244 -3.18 -36.60 60.55
N SER A 245 -2.04 -35.90 60.67
CA SER A 245 -1.84 -34.72 61.51
C SER A 245 -2.01 -33.43 60.69
N TYR A 246 -2.11 -32.27 61.36
CA TYR A 246 -2.20 -30.97 60.70
C TYR A 246 -0.80 -30.43 60.43
N GLY A 247 -0.45 -30.25 59.16
CA GLY A 247 0.82 -29.66 58.74
C GLY A 247 0.63 -28.35 57.99
N THR A 248 1.74 -27.80 57.51
CA THR A 248 1.73 -26.65 56.60
C THR A 248 2.43 -27.02 55.29
N GLY A 249 1.91 -26.53 54.18
CA GLY A 249 2.48 -26.79 52.86
C GLY A 249 2.15 -25.68 51.88
N LYS A 250 2.86 -25.67 50.75
CA LYS A 250 2.59 -24.72 49.67
C LYS A 250 1.44 -25.21 48.81
N CYS A 251 0.49 -24.33 48.52
CA CYS A 251 -0.58 -24.58 47.56
C CYS A 251 0.00 -25.02 46.21
N THR A 252 -0.67 -25.97 45.53
CA THR A 252 -0.23 -26.44 44.22
C THR A 252 -0.43 -25.36 43.14
N SER A 253 0.16 -25.55 41.96
CA SER A 253 -0.05 -24.67 40.81
C SER A 253 -1.50 -24.64 40.31
N ASP A 254 -2.32 -25.62 40.70
CA ASP A 254 -3.74 -25.72 40.35
C ASP A 254 -4.64 -25.21 41.49
N CYS A 255 -4.12 -24.36 42.38
CA CYS A 255 -4.82 -23.76 43.52
C CYS A 255 -5.45 -24.80 44.47
N ASN A 256 -4.87 -26.00 44.56
CA ASN A 256 -5.33 -27.04 45.45
C ASN A 256 -4.44 -27.14 46.69
N ILE A 257 -5.05 -27.58 47.80
CA ILE A 257 -4.31 -27.94 49.01
C ILE A 257 -3.25 -29.01 48.63
N PRO A 258 -1.99 -28.87 49.08
CA PRO A 258 -0.94 -29.82 48.74
C PRO A 258 -1.30 -31.24 49.17
N PRO A 259 -0.86 -32.26 48.41
CA PRO A 259 -1.05 -33.65 48.80
C PRO A 259 -0.29 -33.94 50.10
N PRO A 260 -0.70 -34.97 50.86
CA PRO A 260 -0.11 -35.29 52.18
C PRO A 260 1.42 -35.46 52.18
N ASP A 261 1.98 -35.97 51.08
CA ASP A 261 3.44 -36.18 50.92
C ASP A 261 4.23 -34.87 50.78
N SER A 262 3.56 -33.75 50.46
CA SER A 262 4.16 -32.42 50.30
C SER A 262 3.84 -31.48 51.47
N CYS A 263 3.24 -32.02 52.53
CA CYS A 263 2.93 -31.30 53.77
C CYS A 263 4.07 -31.47 54.78
N GLU A 264 4.57 -30.36 55.30
CA GLU A 264 5.53 -30.38 56.40
C GLU A 264 4.76 -30.57 57.72
N PRO A 265 5.03 -31.66 58.47
CA PRO A 265 4.39 -31.90 59.75
C PRO A 265 4.91 -30.92 60.81
N PRO A 266 4.11 -30.61 61.83
CA PRO A 266 4.50 -29.73 62.93
C PRO A 266 5.53 -30.41 63.85
N GLU A 267 6.05 -29.66 64.83
CA GLU A 267 6.73 -30.27 65.96
C GLU A 267 5.76 -31.13 66.79
N GLU A 268 6.29 -32.17 67.45
CA GLU A 268 5.53 -33.14 68.23
C GLU A 268 4.71 -32.48 69.35
N ILE A 269 3.40 -32.79 69.45
CA ILE A 269 2.53 -32.22 70.48
C ILE A 269 2.36 -33.22 71.61
N CYS A 270 3.12 -33.00 72.67
CA CYS A 270 3.18 -33.89 73.81
C CYS A 270 1.85 -34.23 74.49
N PHE A 271 1.73 -35.51 74.88
CA PHE A 271 0.67 -36.11 75.69
C PHE A 271 -0.70 -36.18 75.01
N ASN A 272 -0.72 -36.25 73.68
CA ASN A 272 -1.96 -36.36 72.92
C ASN A 272 -2.19 -37.77 72.34
N GLY A 273 -1.21 -38.67 72.45
CA GLY A 273 -1.28 -40.06 71.99
C GLY A 273 -1.27 -40.22 70.47
N LYS A 274 -0.72 -39.25 69.73
CA LYS A 274 -0.56 -39.27 68.28
C LYS A 274 0.91 -39.05 67.92
N ASP A 275 1.27 -39.50 66.73
CA ASP A 275 2.52 -39.17 66.03
C ASP A 275 2.20 -37.90 65.21
N ASP A 276 2.56 -36.72 65.73
CA ASP A 276 2.20 -35.45 65.11
C ASP A 276 3.23 -35.01 64.07
N ASN A 277 4.50 -35.38 64.28
CA ASN A 277 5.62 -35.04 63.40
C ASN A 277 5.86 -36.07 62.27
N CYS A 278 5.08 -37.15 62.23
CA CYS A 278 5.11 -38.23 61.24
C CYS A 278 6.44 -38.99 61.13
N ASP A 279 7.22 -39.11 62.21
CA ASP A 279 8.48 -39.87 62.20
C ASP A 279 8.34 -41.34 62.63
N GLY A 280 7.15 -41.73 63.09
CA GLY A 280 6.79 -43.10 63.46
C GLY A 280 6.83 -43.39 64.96
N ASP A 281 7.23 -42.43 65.79
CA ASP A 281 7.22 -42.52 67.24
C ASP A 281 6.07 -41.64 67.82
N ILE A 282 5.53 -42.02 68.99
CA ILE A 282 4.38 -41.33 69.62
C ILE A 282 4.84 -40.62 70.89
N ASP A 283 4.51 -39.33 71.02
CA ASP A 283 4.77 -38.49 72.19
C ASP A 283 6.27 -38.45 72.58
N GLU A 284 7.15 -38.35 71.58
CA GLU A 284 8.60 -38.32 71.79
C GLU A 284 9.18 -36.91 72.03
N PHE A 285 10.42 -36.84 72.54
CA PHE A 285 11.12 -35.59 72.90
C PHE A 285 10.36 -34.65 73.87
N CYS A 286 9.32 -35.16 74.54
CA CYS A 286 8.54 -34.48 75.57
C CYS A 286 9.23 -34.50 76.94
N PHE A 287 10.12 -33.52 77.18
CA PHE A 287 10.82 -33.35 78.47
C PHE A 287 10.12 -32.39 79.44
#